data_AF-A0A350WVE9-F1
#
_entry.id   AF-A0A350WVE9-F1
#
_cell.length_a   1.000
_cell.length_b   1.000
_cell.length_c   1.000
_cell.angle_alpha   90.00
_cell.angle_beta   90.00
_cell.angle_gamma   90.00
#
_symmetry.space_group_name_H-M   'P 1'
#
loop_
_entity.id
_entity.type
_entity.pdbx_description
1 polymer ?
#
loop_
_entity_poly.entity_id
_entity_poly.type
_entity_poly.pdbx_seq_one_letter_code
_entity_poly.pdbx_strand_id
1 'polypeptide(L)'
;MVEEGRYAERVVITFSGSPDSPVRFVAEGQVVMQGFTITADYVSIQGFEITNTPDSTQDGWGIWARGSHCVIEDNFVYDATRGGIMLFVLPGEETQVHDCIVR
;
A
#
# COMPACT_ATOMS: atom_id res chain seq x y z
N MET A 1 -13.49 -6.04 0.45
CA MET A 1 -13.31 -6.10 1.91
C MET A 1 -12.46 -7.32 2.23
N VAL A 2 -11.63 -7.24 3.26
CA VAL A 2 -10.76 -8.34 3.72
C VAL A 2 -11.19 -8.64 5.15
N GLU A 3 -11.59 -9.89 5.39
CA GLU A 3 -12.06 -10.35 6.69
C GLU A 3 -10.94 -10.35 7.74
N GLU A 4 -11.34 -10.25 9.01
CA GLU A 4 -10.45 -10.33 10.16
C GLU A 4 -9.56 -11.58 10.10
N GLY A 5 -8.26 -11.40 10.36
CA GLY A 5 -7.34 -12.52 10.34
C GLY A 5 -5.87 -12.12 10.26
N ARG A 6 -5.02 -13.14 10.27
CA ARG A 6 -3.57 -13.00 10.05
C ARG A 6 -3.21 -13.61 8.71
N TYR A 7 -2.65 -12.79 7.84
CA TYR A 7 -2.28 -13.13 6.48
C TYR A 7 -0.76 -13.02 6.35
N ALA A 8 -0.08 -14.15 6.15
CA ALA A 8 1.38 -14.18 6.00
C ALA A 8 1.83 -13.78 4.58
N GLU A 9 1.06 -12.91 3.93
CA GLU A 9 1.23 -12.52 2.54
C GLU A 9 1.43 -11.01 2.41
N ARG A 10 2.13 -10.65 1.33
CA ARG A 10 2.26 -9.29 0.84
C ARG A 10 1.48 -9.19 -0.46
N VAL A 11 0.60 -8.19 -0.56
CA VAL A 11 -0.24 -8.00 -1.75
C VAL A 11 0.48 -7.10 -2.74
N VAL A 12 0.59 -7.55 -3.99
CA VAL A 12 1.19 -6.79 -5.09
C VAL A 12 0.08 -6.36 -6.06
N ILE A 13 -0.06 -5.05 -6.26
CA ILE A 13 -1.12 -4.44 -7.06
C ILE A 13 -0.51 -3.82 -8.31
N THR A 14 -0.79 -4.44 -9.45
CA THR A 14 -0.24 -4.05 -10.76
C THR A 14 -1.29 -3.52 -11.73
N PHE A 15 -2.58 -3.57 -11.36
CA PHE A 15 -3.67 -3.08 -12.21
C PHE A 15 -4.23 -1.77 -11.64
N SER A 16 -4.38 -0.77 -12.52
CA SER A 16 -4.92 0.54 -12.15
C SER A 16 -6.45 0.53 -12.14
N GLY A 17 -7.01 1.29 -11.21
CA GLY A 17 -8.42 1.66 -11.23
C GLY A 17 -8.68 2.86 -12.15
N SER A 18 -9.79 3.55 -11.90
CA SER A 18 -10.12 4.82 -12.53
C SER A 18 -10.64 5.81 -11.48
N PRO A 19 -10.78 7.11 -11.81
CA PRO A 19 -11.33 8.10 -10.88
C PRO A 19 -12.68 7.70 -10.27
N ASP A 20 -13.55 7.10 -11.07
CA ASP A 20 -14.91 6.71 -10.66
C ASP A 20 -14.96 5.29 -10.07
N SER A 21 -13.91 4.50 -10.25
CA SER A 21 -13.87 3.10 -9.84
C SER A 21 -12.44 2.69 -9.41
N PRO A 22 -11.93 3.23 -8.30
CA PRO A 22 -10.61 2.87 -7.80
C PRO A 22 -10.59 1.41 -7.32
N VAL A 23 -9.40 0.79 -7.34
CA VAL A 23 -9.15 -0.51 -6.72
C VAL A 23 -9.15 -0.32 -5.21
N ARG A 24 -9.96 -1.07 -4.46
CA ARG A 24 -10.11 -0.87 -3.01
C ARG A 24 -9.77 -2.13 -2.23
N PHE A 25 -8.85 -1.99 -1.29
CA PHE A 25 -8.60 -2.94 -0.22
C PHE A 25 -8.98 -2.27 1.09
N VAL A 26 -9.89 -2.88 1.83
CA VAL A 26 -10.41 -2.36 3.09
C VAL A 26 -10.51 -3.52 4.07
N ALA A 27 -9.89 -3.37 5.23
CA ALA A 27 -9.96 -4.33 6.32
C ALA A 27 -11.33 -4.26 7.02
N GLU A 28 -11.91 -5.42 7.32
CA GLU A 28 -13.05 -5.57 8.24
C GLU A 28 -12.55 -6.15 9.55
N GLY A 29 -12.49 -5.32 10.58
CA GLY A 29 -11.88 -5.70 11.86
C GLY A 29 -10.35 -5.69 11.80
N GLN A 30 -9.70 -6.53 12.61
CA GLN A 30 -8.24 -6.58 12.70
C GLN A 30 -7.64 -7.50 11.63
N VAL A 31 -7.07 -6.90 10.58
CA VAL A 31 -6.36 -7.63 9.52
C VAL A 31 -4.87 -7.39 9.64
N VAL A 32 -4.12 -8.41 10.07
CA VAL A 32 -2.67 -8.34 10.24
C VAL A 32 -1.95 -8.98 9.05
N MET A 33 -1.06 -8.25 8.37
CA MET A 33 -0.41 -8.74 7.15
C MET A 33 1.00 -8.19 6.89
N GLN A 34 1.66 -8.65 5.82
CA GLN A 34 3.03 -8.23 5.44
C GLN A 34 3.08 -7.01 4.50
N GLY A 35 1.94 -6.38 4.25
CA GLY A 35 1.85 -5.07 3.59
C GLY A 35 1.52 -5.11 2.10
N PHE A 36 1.75 -3.97 1.44
CA PHE A 36 1.34 -3.73 0.06
C PHE A 36 2.47 -3.16 -0.81
N THR A 37 2.59 -3.68 -2.02
CA THR A 37 3.37 -3.07 -3.11
C THR A 37 2.41 -2.60 -4.19
N ILE A 38 2.36 -1.29 -4.41
CA ILE A 38 1.46 -0.63 -5.37
C ILE A 38 2.31 -0.11 -6.52
N THR A 39 2.08 -0.63 -7.73
CA THR A 39 2.68 -0.14 -8.98
C THR A 39 1.60 0.31 -9.98
N ALA A 40 0.48 0.81 -9.45
CA ALA A 40 -0.75 1.08 -10.18
C ALA A 40 -1.40 2.37 -9.67
N ASP A 41 -2.29 2.93 -10.48
CA ASP A 41 -2.99 4.19 -10.19
C ASP A 41 -4.40 3.93 -9.63
N TYR A 42 -4.95 4.93 -8.93
CA TYR A 42 -6.30 4.87 -8.37
C TYR A 42 -6.50 3.66 -7.44
N VAL A 43 -5.59 3.47 -6.49
CA VAL A 43 -5.63 2.41 -5.48
C VAL A 43 -5.93 3.01 -4.10
N SER A 44 -6.87 2.42 -3.37
CA SER A 44 -7.15 2.75 -1.98
C SER A 44 -6.86 1.56 -1.06
N ILE A 45 -6.06 1.80 -0.01
CA ILE A 45 -5.70 0.84 1.03
C ILE A 45 -6.12 1.40 2.39
N GLN A 46 -7.02 0.68 3.08
CA GLN A 46 -7.64 1.17 4.31
C GLN A 46 -7.66 0.14 5.45
N GLY A 47 -7.23 0.56 6.64
CA GLY A 47 -7.53 -0.13 7.90
C GLY A 47 -6.63 -1.31 8.25
N PHE A 48 -5.52 -1.53 7.55
CA PHE A 48 -4.68 -2.71 7.76
C PHE A 48 -3.66 -2.53 8.88
N GLU A 49 -3.42 -3.61 9.60
CA GLU A 49 -2.30 -3.74 10.53
C GLU A 49 -1.13 -4.42 9.80
N ILE A 50 0.01 -3.74 9.66
CA ILE A 50 1.10 -4.19 8.80
C ILE A 50 2.38 -4.38 9.62
N THR A 51 2.96 -5.58 9.52
CA THR A 51 4.14 -6.00 10.28
C THR A 51 4.93 -7.11 9.58
N ASN A 52 6.12 -7.45 10.08
CA ASN A 52 6.94 -8.57 9.60
C ASN A 52 7.19 -8.54 8.09
N THR A 53 7.48 -7.36 7.56
CA THR A 53 7.75 -7.16 6.13
C THR A 53 9.05 -7.88 5.71
N PRO A 54 9.17 -8.40 4.48
CA PRO A 54 10.40 -9.01 3.98
C PRO A 54 11.64 -8.10 4.09
N ASP A 55 12.85 -8.68 4.19
CA ASP A 55 14.09 -7.92 3.97
C ASP A 55 14.34 -7.71 2.47
N SER A 56 13.66 -6.71 1.92
CA SER A 56 13.71 -6.35 0.50
C SER A 56 13.79 -4.83 0.35
N THR A 57 14.37 -4.35 -0.73
CA THR A 57 14.47 -2.91 -1.04
C THR A 57 13.10 -2.30 -1.34
N GLN A 58 12.24 -3.05 -2.03
CA GLN A 58 10.88 -2.63 -2.37
C GLN A 58 9.86 -3.16 -1.36
N ASP A 59 9.97 -4.44 -0.99
CA ASP A 59 8.94 -5.11 -0.18
C ASP A 59 9.16 -4.98 1.33
N GLY A 60 10.28 -4.40 1.76
CA GLY A 60 10.54 -4.19 3.19
C GLY A 60 9.89 -2.97 3.80
N TRP A 61 9.13 -2.20 3.01
CA TRP A 61 8.25 -1.15 3.53
C TRP A 61 6.89 -1.75 3.83
N GLY A 62 6.21 -1.26 4.88
CA GLY A 62 4.84 -1.68 5.16
C GLY A 62 3.92 -1.41 3.97
N ILE A 63 3.98 -0.19 3.42
CA ILE A 63 3.36 0.12 2.13
C ILE A 63 4.38 0.82 1.25
N TRP A 64 4.66 0.22 0.10
CA TRP A 64 5.47 0.85 -0.95
C TRP A 64 4.56 1.19 -2.12
N ALA A 65 4.53 2.45 -2.54
CA ALA A 65 3.66 2.90 -3.63
C ALA A 65 4.41 3.72 -4.67
N ARG A 66 4.27 3.31 -5.93
CA ARG A 66 4.65 4.05 -7.14
C ARG A 66 3.46 4.00 -8.10
N GLY A 67 2.59 4.99 -7.98
CA GLY A 67 1.43 5.21 -8.82
C GLY A 67 0.81 6.55 -8.47
N SER A 68 -0.24 6.93 -9.18
CA SER A 68 -0.94 8.19 -9.02
C SER A 68 -2.32 8.02 -8.43
N HIS A 69 -2.82 9.08 -7.77
CA HIS A 69 -4.18 9.12 -7.21
C HIS A 69 -4.49 7.99 -6.22
N CYS A 70 -3.51 7.56 -5.43
CA CYS A 70 -3.71 6.56 -4.39
C CYS A 70 -4.16 7.20 -3.06
N VAL A 71 -4.92 6.45 -2.27
CA VAL A 71 -5.29 6.83 -0.91
C VAL A 71 -4.83 5.73 0.03
N ILE A 72 -3.99 6.07 0.98
CA ILE A 72 -3.47 5.15 1.99
C ILE A 72 -3.92 5.71 3.34
N GLU A 73 -4.95 5.10 3.92
CA GLU A 73 -5.63 5.68 5.08
C GLU A 73 -5.83 4.68 6.22
N ASP A 74 -5.72 5.16 7.46
CA ASP A 74 -6.02 4.38 8.68
C ASP A 74 -5.23 3.06 8.81
N ASN A 75 -4.02 2.99 8.23
CA ASN A 75 -3.17 1.81 8.32
C ASN A 75 -2.20 1.93 9.51
N PHE A 76 -2.09 0.87 10.31
CA PHE A 76 -1.17 0.81 11.44
C PHE A 76 0.06 -0.03 11.07
N VAL A 77 1.19 0.63 10.77
CA VAL A 77 2.43 -0.02 10.37
C VAL A 77 3.44 -0.04 11.52
N TYR A 78 3.93 -1.23 11.88
CA TYR A 78 4.96 -1.43 12.91
C TYR A 78 5.88 -2.60 12.56
N ASP A 79 7.10 -2.62 13.11
CA ASP A 79 8.09 -3.67 12.88
C ASP A 79 8.34 -4.02 11.40
N ALA A 80 8.34 -2.99 10.54
CA ALA A 80 8.72 -3.11 9.13
C ALA A 80 10.25 -2.96 8.96
N THR A 81 10.83 -3.77 8.08
CA THR A 81 12.28 -3.93 7.91
C THR A 81 12.97 -2.68 7.35
N ARG A 82 12.29 -1.92 6.48
CA ARG A 82 12.80 -0.67 5.88
C ARG A 82 12.13 0.57 6.46
N GLY A 83 10.83 0.52 6.73
CA GLY A 83 10.06 1.64 7.25
C GLY A 83 8.56 1.50 7.02
N GLY A 84 7.81 2.53 7.42
CA GLY A 84 6.35 2.54 7.39
C GLY A 84 5.76 2.58 5.97
N ILE A 85 5.62 3.79 5.43
CA ILE A 85 5.02 4.04 4.11
C ILE A 85 6.04 4.80 3.25
N MET A 86 6.26 4.33 2.03
CA MET A 86 7.11 4.99 1.03
C MET A 86 6.29 5.31 -0.22
N LEU A 87 6.19 6.59 -0.55
CA LEU A 87 5.82 7.04 -1.89
C LEU A 87 7.11 7.19 -2.70
N PHE A 88 7.22 6.42 -3.79
CA PHE A 88 8.43 6.30 -4.57
C PHE A 88 8.22 6.79 -6.00
N VAL A 89 9.17 7.55 -6.50
CA VAL A 89 9.26 7.97 -7.90
C VAL A 89 10.72 7.93 -8.35
N LEU A 90 10.95 7.59 -9.62
CA LEU A 90 12.28 7.70 -10.20
C LEU A 90 12.57 9.17 -10.57
N PRO A 91 13.82 9.63 -10.46
CA PRO A 91 14.19 10.96 -10.94
C PRO A 91 13.76 11.18 -12.40
N GLY A 92 13.01 12.24 -12.67
CA GLY A 92 12.48 12.58 -13.99
C GLY A 92 11.08 12.04 -14.30
N GLU A 93 10.45 11.31 -13.38
CA GLU A 93 9.08 10.79 -13.51
C GLU A 93 8.09 11.46 -12.54
N GLU A 94 8.46 12.57 -11.91
CA GLU A 94 7.67 13.22 -10.85
C GLU A 94 6.29 13.69 -11.32
N THR A 95 6.11 13.93 -12.63
CA THR A 95 4.81 14.29 -13.21
C THR A 95 3.93 13.08 -13.56
N GLN A 96 4.46 11.86 -13.46
CA GLN A 96 3.74 10.61 -13.77
C GLN A 96 3.27 9.89 -12.50
N VAL A 97 3.87 10.20 -11.36
CA VAL A 97 3.59 9.59 -10.04
C VAL A 97 3.24 10.71 -9.06
N HIS A 98 1.95 11.00 -8.90
CA HIS A 98 1.47 12.18 -8.18
C HIS A 98 0.11 11.96 -7.49
N ASP A 99 -0.29 12.91 -6.65
CA ASP A 99 -1.61 12.96 -6.00
C ASP A 99 -1.96 11.76 -5.11
N CYS A 100 -0.96 11.15 -4.49
CA CYS A 100 -1.16 10.17 -3.43
C CYS A 100 -1.39 10.86 -2.08
N ILE A 101 -2.41 10.44 -1.34
CA ILE A 101 -2.75 10.95 -0.01
C ILE A 101 -2.44 9.87 1.03
N VAL A 102 -1.72 10.25 2.08
CA VAL A 102 -1.48 9.43 3.28
C VAL A 102 -2.11 10.14 4.46
N ARG A 103 -3.03 9.49 5.19
CA ARG A 103 -3.74 10.09 6.32
C ARG A 103 -4.16 9.09 7.40
#